data_AF-A0A8J2A7Z7-F1
#
_entry.id   AF-A0A8J2A7Z7-F1
#
_cell.length_a   1.000
_cell.length_b   1.000
_cell.length_c   1.000
_cell.angle_alpha   90.00
_cell.angle_beta   90.00
_cell.angle_gamma   90.00
#
_symmetry.space_group_name_H-M   'P 1'
#
loop_
_entity.id
_entity.type
_entity.pdbx_description
1 polymer ?
#
loop_
_entity_poly.entity_id
_entity_poly.type
_entity_poly.pdbx_seq_one_letter_code
_entity_poly.pdbx_strand_id
1 'polypeptide(L)'
;MGGHGSVATEVWVPLVAIGTGIAAVALAYVLFTSLNGSSNESSSSSKKSLPGTLQAKGAFSLPAADLSDQSTLDERRRDFYRIIRAQKDLRFAILEGGKLASATDSLKLIEVPADIISGDGREPSSEQMEKILKSLSRFFDDAGAEQLSKKGIFSLVSATTPFAFAMKFGVPPMFHEPHYALLYHKDRKTFQVLWAAAINDKAEPVPADKRWPFFTVYLSDEIDTAIGGSKEIPFTYWAMPNTDETVAKSVEDFCREQFS
;
A
#
# COMPACT_ATOMS: atom_id res chain seq x y z
N MET A 1 39.83 6.49 53.35
CA MET A 1 39.87 7.11 52.00
C MET A 1 39.30 6.06 51.06
N GLY A 2 38.01 6.03 50.71
CA GLY A 2 37.11 7.13 50.37
C GLY A 2 37.05 7.20 48.84
N GLY A 3 36.19 6.37 48.23
CA GLY A 3 36.06 6.27 46.78
C GLY A 3 35.00 5.26 46.37
N HIS A 4 33.73 5.64 46.55
CA HIS A 4 32.59 4.98 45.92
C HIS A 4 32.59 5.28 44.41
N GLY A 5 32.46 4.24 43.59
CA GLY A 5 32.17 4.34 42.16
C GLY A 5 31.07 3.35 41.82
N SER A 6 29.88 3.90 41.60
CA SER A 6 28.58 3.24 41.43
C SER A 6 28.55 2.24 40.27
N VAL A 7 28.04 1.04 40.52
CA VAL A 7 27.69 0.04 39.51
C VAL A 7 26.28 0.37 39.01
N ALA A 8 26.17 0.84 37.76
CA ALA A 8 24.88 1.02 37.11
C ALA A 8 24.38 -0.34 36.60
N THR A 9 23.55 -1.00 37.39
CA THR A 9 22.67 -2.08 36.92
C THR A 9 21.57 -1.47 36.05
N GLU A 10 21.62 -1.70 34.74
CA GLU A 10 20.50 -1.44 33.84
C GLU A 10 19.35 -2.39 34.21
N VAL A 11 18.32 -1.81 34.85
CA VAL A 11 17.04 -2.48 35.06
C VAL A 11 16.23 -2.32 33.78
N TRP A 12 16.08 -3.39 33.01
CA TRP A 12 15.08 -3.47 31.95
C TRP A 12 13.69 -3.54 32.58
N VAL A 13 12.94 -2.43 32.48
CA VAL A 13 11.50 -2.42 32.79
C VAL A 13 10.74 -2.63 31.48
N PRO A 14 9.95 -3.71 31.31
CA PRO A 14 9.05 -3.82 30.18
C PRO A 14 7.91 -2.81 30.36
N LEU A 15 7.88 -1.78 29.52
CA LEU A 15 6.77 -0.85 29.45
C LEU A 15 5.58 -1.53 28.76
N VAL A 16 4.73 -2.19 29.54
CA VAL A 16 3.43 -2.68 29.10
C VAL A 16 2.49 -1.47 29.00
N ALA A 17 2.34 -0.93 27.79
CA ALA A 17 1.33 0.08 27.49
C ALA A 17 -0.03 -0.61 27.27
N ILE A 18 -0.80 -0.77 28.35
CA ILE A 18 -2.24 -1.03 28.29
C ILE A 18 -2.93 0.33 28.43
N GLY A 19 -3.52 0.82 27.34
CA GLY A 19 -4.24 2.10 27.39
C GLY A 19 -4.72 2.57 26.03
N THR A 20 -6.01 2.36 25.79
CA THR A 20 -6.80 2.85 24.65
C THR A 20 -6.76 4.38 24.50
N GLY A 21 -6.61 4.86 23.26
CA GLY A 21 -7.10 6.19 22.85
C GLY A 21 -6.03 7.29 22.73
N ILE A 22 -5.74 7.67 21.49
CA ILE A 22 -5.19 8.96 21.02
C ILE A 22 -3.74 9.30 21.43
N ALA A 23 -3.28 8.97 22.63
CA ALA A 23 -1.93 9.34 23.12
C ALA A 23 -0.78 8.54 22.48
N ALA A 24 -1.04 7.29 22.07
CA ALA A 24 -0.01 6.43 21.45
C ALA A 24 0.39 6.91 20.03
N VAL A 25 -0.53 7.55 19.30
CA VAL A 25 -0.27 8.06 17.94
C VAL A 25 0.65 9.29 17.96
N ALA A 26 0.51 10.14 18.98
CA ALA A 26 1.37 11.31 19.14
C ALA A 26 2.82 10.94 19.49
N LEU A 27 3.04 9.87 20.26
CA LEU A 27 4.38 9.43 20.65
C LEU A 27 5.15 8.79 19.48
N ALA A 28 4.46 8.06 18.60
CA ALA A 28 5.05 7.53 17.37
C ALA A 28 5.45 8.64 16.38
N TYR A 29 4.69 9.74 16.33
CA TYR A 29 4.98 10.88 15.45
C TYR A 29 6.22 11.68 15.89
N VAL A 30 6.44 11.83 17.21
CA VAL A 30 7.60 12.56 17.76
C VAL A 30 8.90 11.74 17.65
N LEU A 31 8.84 10.41 17.74
CA LEU A 31 10.01 9.55 17.54
C LEU A 31 10.45 9.48 16.07
N PHE A 32 9.52 9.65 15.11
CA PHE A 32 9.84 9.60 13.68
C PHE A 32 10.52 10.86 13.16
N THR A 33 10.26 12.04 13.75
CA THR A 33 10.89 13.30 13.33
C THR A 33 12.31 13.47 13.85
N SER A 34 12.66 12.81 14.96
CA SER A 34 13.99 12.94 15.59
C SER A 34 15.10 12.12 14.91
N LEU A 35 14.76 11.18 14.02
CA LEU A 35 15.74 10.30 13.36
C LEU A 35 16.22 10.77 11.97
N ASN A 36 15.71 11.88 11.44
CA ASN A 36 16.05 12.37 10.08
C ASN A 36 16.95 13.62 10.04
N GLY A 37 17.65 13.93 11.13
CA GLY A 37 18.56 15.08 11.19
C GLY A 37 20.03 14.71 11.00
N SER A 38 20.51 14.54 9.75
CA SER A 38 21.88 14.90 9.34
C SER A 38 22.12 14.86 7.82
N SER A 39 22.26 16.07 7.28
CA SER A 39 22.95 16.59 6.08
C SER A 39 23.88 15.70 5.23
N ASN A 40 23.88 15.83 3.89
CA ASN A 40 24.67 16.87 3.16
C ASN A 40 24.40 16.96 1.63
N GLU A 41 24.55 18.20 1.10
CA GLU A 41 24.93 18.74 -0.24
C GLU A 41 25.02 17.82 -1.50
N SER A 42 24.84 18.24 -2.76
CA SER A 42 24.38 19.44 -3.47
C SER A 42 24.36 19.05 -4.97
N SER A 43 23.24 19.21 -5.68
CA SER A 43 23.24 19.43 -7.12
C SER A 43 21.96 20.17 -7.50
N SER A 44 22.13 21.37 -8.06
CA SER A 44 21.05 22.31 -8.37
C SER A 44 20.30 21.88 -9.64
N SER A 45 19.64 20.72 -9.60
CA SER A 45 18.39 20.59 -10.34
C SER A 45 17.35 21.37 -9.54
N SER A 46 16.65 22.31 -10.17
CA SER A 46 15.49 22.93 -9.54
C SER A 46 14.55 21.80 -9.12
N LYS A 47 14.50 21.46 -7.82
CA LYS A 47 13.63 20.40 -7.32
C LYS A 47 12.22 20.82 -7.70
N LYS A 48 11.65 20.16 -8.72
CA LYS A 48 10.26 20.40 -9.14
C LYS A 48 9.40 20.24 -7.89
N SER A 49 8.56 21.24 -7.61
CA SER A 49 7.58 21.15 -6.53
C SER A 49 6.67 19.95 -6.79
N LEU A 50 6.40 19.16 -5.75
CA LEU A 50 5.43 18.07 -5.84
C LEU A 50 4.03 18.64 -6.12
N PRO A 51 3.15 17.87 -6.79
CA PRO A 51 1.86 18.36 -7.22
C PRO A 51 0.89 18.53 -6.04
N GLY A 52 0.00 19.52 -6.17
CA GLY A 52 -0.97 19.84 -5.12
C GLY A 52 -0.31 20.25 -3.81
N THR A 53 -0.74 19.64 -2.71
CA THR A 53 -0.20 19.82 -1.36
C THR A 53 0.65 18.63 -0.90
N LEU A 54 1.08 17.76 -1.83
CA LEU A 54 1.88 16.60 -1.50
C LEU A 54 3.22 16.99 -0.89
N GLN A 55 3.58 16.29 0.18
CA GLN A 55 4.92 16.23 0.72
C GLN A 55 5.62 14.97 0.22
N ALA A 56 6.95 14.90 0.34
CA ALA A 56 7.71 13.74 -0.15
C ALA A 56 7.32 12.43 0.54
N LYS A 57 6.89 12.51 1.80
CA LYS A 57 6.35 11.39 2.57
C LYS A 57 5.31 11.92 3.54
N GLY A 58 4.29 11.12 3.85
CA GLY A 58 3.34 11.43 4.89
C GLY A 58 2.41 10.26 5.21
N ALA A 59 1.33 10.57 5.91
CA ALA A 59 0.28 9.60 6.23
C ALA A 59 -1.10 10.19 5.91
N PHE A 60 -2.05 9.31 5.59
CA PHE A 60 -3.46 9.65 5.49
C PHE A 60 -4.31 8.45 5.89
N SER A 61 -5.54 8.72 6.31
CA SER A 61 -6.52 7.67 6.54
C SER A 61 -7.70 7.85 5.60
N LEU A 62 -8.35 6.74 5.25
CA LEU A 62 -9.64 6.73 4.57
C LEU A 62 -10.69 6.09 5.47
N PRO A 63 -11.97 6.49 5.38
CA PRO A 63 -13.05 5.76 6.04
C PRO A 63 -13.01 4.29 5.64
N ALA A 64 -13.09 3.40 6.63
CA ALA A 64 -13.30 1.99 6.36
C ALA A 64 -14.63 1.82 5.62
N ALA A 65 -14.62 1.05 4.53
CA ALA A 65 -15.86 0.73 3.83
C ALA A 65 -16.78 -0.04 4.78
N ASP A 66 -18.06 0.32 4.84
CA ASP A 66 -19.04 -0.46 5.58
C ASP A 66 -19.30 -1.77 4.83
N LEU A 67 -18.57 -2.81 5.22
CA LEU A 67 -18.69 -4.13 4.61
C LEU A 67 -19.99 -4.85 5.01
N SER A 68 -20.82 -4.25 5.86
CA SER A 68 -22.18 -4.75 6.11
C SER A 68 -23.20 -4.22 5.10
N ASP A 69 -22.85 -3.19 4.32
CA ASP A 69 -23.67 -2.68 3.23
C ASP A 69 -23.36 -3.41 1.90
N GLN A 70 -24.36 -4.13 1.40
CA GLN A 70 -24.25 -4.90 0.17
C GLN A 70 -23.93 -4.02 -1.05
N SER A 71 -24.44 -2.80 -1.12
CA SER A 71 -24.22 -1.92 -2.27
C SER A 71 -22.76 -1.47 -2.36
N THR A 72 -22.16 -1.15 -1.21
CA THR A 72 -20.73 -0.87 -1.08
C THR A 72 -19.90 -2.09 -1.45
N LEU A 73 -20.27 -3.30 -1.00
CA LEU A 73 -19.56 -4.52 -1.37
C LEU A 73 -19.58 -4.80 -2.88
N ASP A 74 -20.72 -4.63 -3.54
CA ASP A 74 -20.86 -4.88 -4.98
C ASP A 74 -20.01 -3.90 -5.81
N GLU A 75 -20.00 -2.62 -5.45
CA GLU A 75 -19.12 -1.62 -6.09
C GLU A 75 -17.64 -2.02 -5.98
N ARG A 76 -17.21 -2.46 -4.80
CA ARG A 76 -15.82 -2.86 -4.53
C ARG A 76 -15.44 -4.13 -5.28
N ARG A 77 -16.36 -5.11 -5.38
CA ARG A 77 -16.15 -6.33 -6.18
C ARG A 77 -15.98 -6.00 -7.67
N ARG A 78 -16.80 -5.11 -8.20
CA ARG A 78 -16.70 -4.63 -9.59
C ARG A 78 -15.37 -3.91 -9.85
N ASP A 79 -14.95 -3.04 -8.93
CA ASP A 79 -13.66 -2.33 -9.02
C ASP A 79 -12.48 -3.29 -9.03
N PHE A 80 -12.47 -4.25 -8.11
CA PHE A 80 -11.45 -5.28 -8.07
C PHE A 80 -11.40 -6.08 -9.37
N TYR A 81 -12.57 -6.51 -9.88
CA TYR A 81 -12.65 -7.23 -11.14
C TYR A 81 -12.02 -6.44 -12.29
N ARG A 82 -12.30 -5.14 -12.39
CA ARG A 82 -11.71 -4.27 -13.41
C ARG A 82 -10.18 -4.25 -13.31
N ILE A 83 -9.65 -4.16 -12.09
CA ILE A 83 -8.21 -4.12 -11.81
C ILE A 83 -7.54 -5.45 -12.19
N ILE A 84 -8.11 -6.60 -11.78
CA ILE A 84 -7.53 -7.92 -12.11
C ILE A 84 -7.63 -8.25 -13.60
N ARG A 85 -8.74 -7.86 -14.26
CA ARG A 85 -8.98 -8.14 -15.68
C ARG A 85 -7.95 -7.46 -16.57
N ALA A 86 -7.43 -6.30 -16.14
CA ALA A 86 -6.37 -5.61 -16.86
C ALA A 86 -5.05 -6.42 -16.93
N GLN A 87 -4.88 -7.45 -16.10
CA GLN A 87 -3.73 -8.38 -16.09
C GLN A 87 -2.35 -7.70 -16.13
N LYS A 88 -2.27 -6.48 -15.61
CA LYS A 88 -1.00 -5.72 -15.49
C LYS A 88 -0.98 -4.84 -14.24
N ASP A 89 -2.17 -4.58 -13.68
CA ASP A 89 -2.37 -3.62 -12.60
C ASP A 89 -2.41 -4.28 -11.21
N LEU A 90 -2.46 -5.63 -11.08
CA LEU A 90 -2.42 -6.30 -9.77
C LEU A 90 -1.32 -7.34 -9.68
N ARG A 91 -0.41 -7.13 -8.71
CA ARG A 91 0.69 -8.04 -8.38
C ARG A 91 0.58 -8.54 -6.95
N PHE A 92 1.42 -9.50 -6.56
CA PHE A 92 1.57 -9.95 -5.19
C PHE A 92 3.04 -10.22 -4.83
N ALA A 93 3.35 -10.15 -3.54
CA ALA A 93 4.63 -10.61 -2.97
C ALA A 93 4.41 -11.24 -1.59
N ILE A 94 5.33 -12.11 -1.21
CA ILE A 94 5.37 -12.75 0.11
C ILE A 94 6.48 -12.09 0.91
N LEU A 95 6.14 -11.70 2.13
CA LEU A 95 7.04 -11.12 3.12
C LEU A 95 7.30 -12.12 4.25
N GLU A 96 8.57 -12.38 4.54
CA GLU A 96 9.05 -13.22 5.65
C GLU A 96 10.03 -12.40 6.50
N GLY A 97 9.78 -12.31 7.81
CA GLY A 97 10.45 -11.39 8.71
C GLY A 97 10.26 -9.91 8.35
N GLY A 98 9.20 -9.57 7.60
CA GLY A 98 8.96 -8.22 7.06
C GLY A 98 9.78 -7.86 5.81
N LYS A 99 10.53 -8.82 5.27
CA LYS A 99 11.35 -8.67 4.06
C LYS A 99 10.79 -9.50 2.91
N LEU A 100 11.09 -9.15 1.67
CA LEU A 100 10.78 -10.00 0.51
C LEU A 100 11.42 -11.38 0.71
N ALA A 101 10.61 -12.45 0.61
CA ALA A 101 11.03 -13.82 0.92
C ALA A 101 12.24 -14.32 0.09
N SER A 102 12.49 -13.72 -1.07
CA SER A 102 13.71 -13.93 -1.86
C SER A 102 14.18 -12.62 -2.51
N ALA A 103 15.50 -12.44 -2.64
CA ALA A 103 16.09 -11.35 -3.41
C ALA A 103 15.69 -11.37 -4.90
N THR A 104 15.23 -12.52 -5.41
CA THR A 104 14.68 -12.70 -6.77
C THR A 104 13.17 -12.70 -6.83
N ASP A 105 12.46 -12.68 -5.69
CA ASP A 105 11.00 -12.57 -5.69
C ASP A 105 10.62 -11.12 -6.00
N SER A 106 10.56 -10.82 -7.30
CA SER A 106 9.86 -9.65 -7.80
C SER A 106 8.35 -9.78 -7.53
N LEU A 107 7.66 -8.66 -7.61
CA LEU A 107 6.21 -8.62 -7.58
C LEU A 107 5.65 -9.52 -8.69
N LYS A 108 5.00 -10.62 -8.31
CA LYS A 108 4.45 -11.60 -9.25
C LYS A 108 3.10 -11.11 -9.74
N LEU A 109 2.87 -11.17 -11.05
CA LEU A 109 1.59 -10.79 -11.63
C LEU A 109 0.50 -11.78 -11.21
N ILE A 110 -0.67 -11.25 -10.86
CA ILE A 110 -1.86 -12.08 -10.63
C ILE A 110 -2.45 -12.45 -11.98
N GLU A 111 -2.34 -13.73 -12.32
CA GLU A 111 -2.93 -14.29 -13.53
C GLU A 111 -4.40 -14.67 -13.29
N VAL A 112 -5.30 -13.95 -13.94
CA VAL A 112 -6.71 -14.31 -14.00
C VAL A 112 -6.88 -15.48 -14.99
N PRO A 113 -7.55 -16.57 -14.59
CA PRO A 113 -7.86 -17.68 -15.50
C PRO A 113 -8.61 -17.21 -16.77
N ALA A 114 -8.20 -17.72 -17.93
CA ALA A 114 -8.73 -17.28 -19.22
C ALA A 114 -10.24 -17.52 -19.39
N ASP A 115 -10.80 -18.53 -18.72
CA ASP A 115 -12.24 -18.84 -18.70
C ASP A 115 -13.08 -17.81 -17.95
N ILE A 116 -12.45 -16.90 -17.19
CA ILE A 116 -13.10 -15.84 -16.42
C ILE A 116 -13.02 -14.48 -17.13
N ILE A 117 -12.16 -14.35 -18.14
CA ILE A 117 -11.93 -13.12 -18.91
C ILE A 117 -12.94 -12.98 -20.07
N SER A 118 -13.95 -13.85 -20.15
CA SER A 118 -14.87 -13.94 -21.29
C SER A 118 -15.65 -12.64 -21.56
N GLY A 119 -15.06 -11.79 -22.41
CA GLY A 119 -15.68 -11.03 -23.49
C GLY A 119 -16.49 -9.79 -23.15
N ASP A 120 -17.56 -9.93 -22.38
CA ASP A 120 -18.65 -8.93 -22.38
C ASP A 120 -18.44 -7.78 -21.38
N GLY A 121 -17.45 -7.89 -20.50
CA GLY A 121 -17.15 -6.89 -19.48
C GLY A 121 -18.23 -6.76 -18.40
N ARG A 122 -19.10 -7.76 -18.28
CA ARG A 122 -20.05 -7.85 -17.17
C ARG A 122 -19.34 -8.23 -15.88
N GLU A 123 -20.01 -7.97 -14.77
CA GLU A 123 -19.55 -8.37 -13.45
C GLU A 123 -19.41 -9.90 -13.37
N PRO A 124 -18.30 -10.42 -12.84
CA PRO A 124 -18.12 -11.86 -12.66
C PRO A 124 -19.16 -12.40 -11.69
N SER A 125 -19.68 -13.59 -11.96
CA SER A 125 -20.53 -14.30 -10.99
C SER A 125 -19.75 -14.61 -9.70
N SER A 126 -20.45 -14.86 -8.60
CA SER A 126 -19.81 -15.28 -7.34
C SER A 126 -18.90 -16.50 -7.53
N GLU A 127 -19.29 -17.47 -8.36
CA GLU A 127 -18.47 -18.64 -8.69
C GLU A 127 -17.19 -18.27 -9.46
N GLN A 128 -17.27 -17.33 -10.40
CA GLN A 128 -16.09 -16.82 -11.11
C GLN A 128 -15.14 -16.09 -10.16
N MET A 129 -15.69 -15.31 -9.22
CA MET A 129 -14.89 -14.65 -8.19
C MET A 129 -14.20 -15.65 -7.26
N GLU A 130 -14.91 -16.70 -6.85
CA GLU A 130 -14.32 -17.79 -6.05
C GLU A 130 -13.18 -18.51 -6.79
N LYS A 131 -13.32 -18.74 -8.10
CA LYS A 131 -12.23 -19.30 -8.91
C LYS A 131 -11.00 -18.41 -8.93
N ILE A 132 -11.16 -17.08 -9.02
CA ILE A 132 -10.05 -16.12 -8.94
C ILE A 132 -9.36 -16.21 -7.59
N LEU A 133 -10.13 -16.16 -6.50
CA LEU A 133 -9.59 -16.26 -5.14
C LEU A 133 -8.87 -17.59 -4.90
N LYS A 134 -9.41 -18.69 -5.43
CA LYS A 134 -8.78 -20.02 -5.34
C LYS A 134 -7.49 -20.11 -6.18
N SER A 135 -7.42 -19.42 -7.31
CA SER A 135 -6.17 -19.31 -8.08
C SER A 135 -5.10 -18.58 -7.28
N LEU A 136 -5.49 -17.55 -6.52
CA LEU A 136 -4.60 -16.79 -5.65
C LEU A 136 -4.18 -17.57 -4.40
N SER A 137 -5.08 -18.36 -3.81
CA SER A 137 -4.80 -19.12 -2.59
C SER A 137 -3.65 -20.11 -2.75
N ARG A 138 -3.31 -20.54 -3.97
CA ARG A 138 -2.16 -21.43 -4.23
C ARG A 138 -0.80 -20.86 -3.78
N PHE A 139 -0.74 -19.54 -3.56
CA PHE A 139 0.49 -18.84 -3.16
C PHE A 139 0.58 -18.59 -1.66
N PHE A 140 -0.47 -18.89 -0.90
CA PHE A 140 -0.58 -18.60 0.52
C PHE A 140 -0.78 -19.90 1.30
N ASP A 141 -0.51 -19.88 2.61
CA ASP A 141 -0.91 -20.98 3.48
C ASP A 141 -2.43 -21.00 3.66
N ASP A 142 -2.98 -22.08 4.25
CA ASP A 142 -4.43 -22.23 4.42
C ASP A 142 -5.06 -21.04 5.16
N ALA A 143 -4.34 -20.48 6.14
CA ALA A 143 -4.78 -19.32 6.90
C ALA A 143 -4.82 -18.04 6.04
N GLY A 144 -3.79 -17.79 5.23
CA GLY A 144 -3.76 -16.66 4.29
C GLY A 144 -4.79 -16.80 3.19
N ALA A 145 -5.03 -18.01 2.70
CA ALA A 145 -6.12 -18.33 1.77
C ALA A 145 -7.50 -18.08 2.40
N GLU A 146 -7.67 -18.48 3.66
CA GLU A 146 -8.87 -18.22 4.43
C GLU A 146 -9.06 -16.71 4.68
N GLN A 147 -8.00 -15.95 4.96
CA GLN A 147 -8.10 -14.50 5.10
C GLN A 147 -8.44 -13.82 3.77
N LEU A 148 -7.79 -14.22 2.68
CA LEU A 148 -8.05 -13.74 1.34
C LEU A 148 -9.52 -13.93 0.92
N SER A 149 -10.13 -15.04 1.35
CA SER A 149 -11.52 -15.38 1.06
C SER A 149 -12.54 -14.78 2.05
N LYS A 150 -12.21 -14.70 3.35
CA LYS A 150 -13.09 -14.18 4.41
C LYS A 150 -13.05 -12.66 4.55
N LYS A 151 -11.93 -12.02 4.24
CA LYS A 151 -11.74 -10.57 4.37
C LYS A 151 -11.52 -10.00 2.99
N GLY A 152 -12.57 -9.37 2.47
CA GLY A 152 -12.64 -8.88 1.12
C GLY A 152 -11.44 -8.02 0.76
N ILE A 153 -10.45 -8.61 0.10
CA ILE A 153 -9.34 -7.87 -0.51
C ILE A 153 -9.88 -6.82 -1.51
N PHE A 154 -11.08 -7.10 -2.03
CA PHE A 154 -11.96 -6.20 -2.77
C PHE A 154 -12.22 -4.86 -2.05
N SER A 155 -12.33 -4.86 -0.72
CA SER A 155 -12.63 -3.67 0.08
C SER A 155 -11.54 -2.59 0.01
N LEU A 156 -10.30 -2.99 -0.30
CA LEU A 156 -9.14 -2.09 -0.31
C LEU A 156 -8.57 -1.86 -1.71
N VAL A 157 -8.60 -2.89 -2.56
CA VAL A 157 -8.24 -2.78 -3.97
C VAL A 157 -9.44 -2.21 -4.73
N SER A 158 -9.56 -0.89 -4.69
CA SER A 158 -10.65 -0.17 -5.35
C SER A 158 -10.19 1.20 -5.84
N ALA A 159 -10.83 1.65 -6.92
CA ALA A 159 -10.55 2.93 -7.55
C ALA A 159 -10.96 4.13 -6.69
N THR A 160 -11.81 3.94 -5.68
CA THR A 160 -12.18 5.01 -4.73
C THR A 160 -10.97 5.49 -3.92
N THR A 161 -10.04 4.59 -3.57
CA THR A 161 -8.89 4.89 -2.72
C THR A 161 -7.94 5.90 -3.37
N PRO A 162 -7.47 5.70 -4.63
CA PRO A 162 -6.68 6.70 -5.35
C PRO A 162 -7.42 8.04 -5.52
N PHE A 163 -8.73 8.00 -5.82
CA PHE A 163 -9.51 9.22 -6.01
C PHE A 163 -9.58 10.05 -4.71
N ALA A 164 -9.84 9.41 -3.57
CA ALA A 164 -9.87 10.07 -2.28
C ALA A 164 -8.49 10.65 -1.90
N PHE A 165 -7.40 9.94 -2.25
CA PHE A 165 -6.04 10.46 -2.11
C PHE A 165 -5.84 11.74 -2.93
N ALA A 166 -6.20 11.73 -4.21
CA ALA A 166 -6.09 12.90 -5.08
C ALA A 166 -6.86 14.11 -4.53
N MET A 167 -8.11 13.91 -4.09
CA MET A 167 -8.93 14.97 -3.50
C MET A 167 -8.32 15.53 -2.22
N LYS A 168 -7.80 14.67 -1.33
CA LYS A 168 -7.18 15.08 -0.07
C LYS A 168 -5.95 15.96 -0.26
N PHE A 169 -5.14 15.66 -1.28
CA PHE A 169 -3.88 16.35 -1.53
C PHE A 169 -3.95 17.36 -2.69
N GLY A 170 -5.14 17.63 -3.22
CA GLY A 170 -5.30 18.59 -4.32
C GLY A 170 -4.54 18.20 -5.60
N VAL A 171 -4.43 16.90 -5.87
CA VAL A 171 -3.77 16.35 -7.06
C VAL A 171 -4.83 16.05 -8.12
N PRO A 172 -4.58 16.30 -9.41
CA PRO A 172 -5.47 15.89 -10.49
C PRO A 172 -5.72 14.36 -10.45
N PRO A 173 -6.98 13.89 -10.58
CA PRO A 173 -7.32 12.46 -10.50
C PRO A 173 -7.01 11.71 -11.81
N MET A 174 -5.88 12.01 -12.45
CA MET A 174 -5.40 11.37 -13.68
C MET A 174 -4.14 10.58 -13.37
N PHE A 175 -4.34 9.30 -13.11
CA PHE A 175 -3.29 8.35 -12.76
C PHE A 175 -2.83 7.60 -14.00
N HIS A 176 -1.53 7.64 -14.27
CA HIS A 176 -0.92 6.86 -15.34
C HIS A 176 -0.35 5.55 -14.80
N GLU A 177 -0.65 4.46 -15.52
CA GLU A 177 -0.23 3.09 -15.18
C GLU A 177 -0.44 2.76 -13.68
N PRO A 178 -1.68 2.83 -13.16
CA PRO A 178 -1.92 2.48 -11.76
C PRO A 178 -1.55 1.01 -11.51
N HIS A 179 -0.79 0.77 -10.45
CA HIS A 179 -0.36 -0.54 -10.01
C HIS A 179 -0.83 -0.78 -8.59
N TYR A 180 -1.32 -1.98 -8.33
CA TYR A 180 -1.67 -2.52 -7.03
C TYR A 180 -0.75 -3.71 -6.75
N ALA A 181 -0.35 -3.86 -5.49
CA ALA A 181 0.33 -5.05 -5.01
C ALA A 181 -0.26 -5.52 -3.68
N LEU A 182 -0.52 -6.83 -3.58
CA LEU A 182 -0.88 -7.51 -2.35
C LEU A 182 0.39 -8.02 -1.68
N LEU A 183 0.67 -7.54 -0.47
CA LEU A 183 1.82 -7.95 0.31
C LEU A 183 1.35 -8.88 1.42
N TYR A 184 1.69 -10.17 1.34
CA TYR A 184 1.31 -11.18 2.33
C TYR A 184 2.45 -11.39 3.32
N HIS A 185 2.21 -11.08 4.60
CA HIS A 185 3.14 -11.31 5.69
C HIS A 185 2.99 -12.74 6.20
N LYS A 186 3.87 -13.63 5.79
CA LYS A 186 3.80 -15.07 6.11
C LYS A 186 3.84 -15.36 7.62
N ASP A 187 4.64 -14.61 8.38
CA ASP A 187 4.78 -14.82 9.83
C ASP A 187 3.53 -14.41 10.61
N ARG A 188 2.91 -13.30 10.19
CA ARG A 188 1.71 -12.73 10.82
C ARG A 188 0.42 -13.28 10.22
N LYS A 189 0.52 -13.89 9.04
CA LYS A 189 -0.59 -14.39 8.21
C LYS A 189 -1.56 -13.28 7.80
N THR A 190 -1.08 -12.05 7.67
CA THR A 190 -1.85 -10.84 7.36
C THR A 190 -1.50 -10.29 5.98
N PHE A 191 -2.33 -9.40 5.46
CA PHE A 191 -2.08 -8.71 4.20
C PHE A 191 -1.89 -7.20 4.40
N GLN A 192 -1.21 -6.57 3.44
CA GLN A 192 -1.25 -5.13 3.18
C GLN A 192 -1.52 -4.88 1.69
N VAL A 193 -2.07 -3.71 1.37
CA VAL A 193 -2.25 -3.25 -0.01
C VAL A 193 -1.31 -2.09 -0.28
N LEU A 194 -0.50 -2.25 -1.32
CA LEU A 194 0.27 -1.18 -1.93
C LEU A 194 -0.45 -0.72 -3.19
N TRP A 195 -0.53 0.58 -3.39
CA TRP A 195 -0.93 1.16 -4.66
C TRP A 195 0.11 2.19 -5.08
N ALA A 196 0.34 2.31 -6.38
CA ALA A 196 1.19 3.32 -6.95
C ALA A 196 0.72 3.77 -8.33
N ALA A 197 1.04 5.00 -8.70
CA ALA A 197 0.86 5.49 -10.06
C ALA A 197 1.78 6.67 -10.33
N ALA A 198 2.00 6.98 -11.60
CA ALA A 198 2.52 8.27 -11.99
C ALA A 198 1.39 9.31 -12.08
N ILE A 199 1.70 10.55 -11.68
CA ILE A 199 0.76 11.67 -11.61
C ILE A 199 1.37 12.93 -12.20
N ASN A 200 0.51 13.92 -12.45
CA ASN A 200 0.88 15.23 -12.99
C ASN A 200 0.49 16.36 -12.02
N ASP A 201 1.05 17.54 -12.22
CA ASP A 201 0.67 18.76 -11.50
C ASP A 201 -0.64 19.37 -12.02
N LYS A 202 -0.96 19.10 -13.29
CA LYS A 202 -2.16 19.61 -13.96
C LYS A 202 -3.02 18.49 -14.51
N ALA A 203 -4.30 18.80 -14.70
CA ALA A 203 -5.28 17.94 -15.34
C ALA A 203 -5.08 17.83 -16.87
N GLU A 204 -3.83 17.84 -17.36
CA GLU A 204 -3.48 17.70 -18.77
C GLU A 204 -2.79 16.35 -19.00
N PRO A 205 -3.24 15.56 -19.98
CA PRO A 205 -2.59 14.30 -20.31
C PRO A 205 -1.16 14.58 -20.79
N VAL A 206 -0.21 13.78 -20.29
CA VAL A 206 1.17 13.84 -20.74
C VAL A 206 1.26 13.18 -22.11
N PRO A 207 1.92 13.82 -23.12
CA PRO A 207 2.17 13.20 -24.42
C PRO A 207 2.83 11.82 -24.28
N ALA A 208 2.46 10.87 -25.14
CA ALA A 208 2.91 9.47 -25.04
C ALA A 208 4.44 9.29 -25.14
N ASP A 209 5.14 10.27 -25.72
CA ASP A 209 6.60 10.33 -25.85
C ASP A 209 7.30 10.90 -24.61
N LYS A 210 6.54 11.33 -23.59
CA LYS A 210 7.06 11.96 -22.38
C LYS A 210 6.76 11.15 -21.13
N ARG A 211 7.73 11.11 -20.22
CA ARG A 211 7.57 10.52 -18.89
C ARG A 211 6.66 11.41 -18.04
N TRP A 212 5.74 10.78 -17.32
CA TRP A 212 4.95 11.46 -16.30
C TRP A 212 5.86 11.99 -15.19
N PRO A 213 5.69 13.24 -14.72
CA PRO A 213 6.72 13.94 -13.96
C PRO A 213 6.87 13.48 -12.50
N PHE A 214 5.82 12.89 -11.90
CA PHE A 214 5.82 12.50 -10.50
C PHE A 214 5.32 11.07 -10.33
N PHE A 215 5.81 10.40 -9.31
CA PHE A 215 5.43 9.06 -8.89
C PHE A 215 4.92 9.13 -7.44
N THR A 216 3.80 8.47 -7.18
CA THR A 216 3.23 8.35 -5.84
C THR A 216 2.93 6.90 -5.52
N VAL A 217 3.21 6.50 -4.29
CA VAL A 217 2.92 5.19 -3.76
C VAL A 217 2.36 5.33 -2.35
N TYR A 218 1.39 4.50 -1.99
CA TYR A 218 0.93 4.36 -0.62
C TYR A 218 0.76 2.90 -0.23
N LEU A 219 0.97 2.64 1.06
CA LEU A 219 0.87 1.33 1.70
C LEU A 219 -0.14 1.41 2.83
N SER A 220 -1.11 0.49 2.82
CA SER A 220 -2.08 0.37 3.92
C SER A 220 -1.43 -0.21 5.17
N ASP A 221 -2.05 0.03 6.32
CA ASP A 221 -1.84 -0.82 7.49
C ASP A 221 -2.31 -2.27 7.21
N GLU A 222 -2.02 -3.18 8.13
CA GLU A 222 -2.46 -4.57 8.04
C GLU A 222 -3.98 -4.66 7.95
N ILE A 223 -4.48 -5.39 6.95
CA ILE A 223 -5.91 -5.48 6.62
C ILE A 223 -6.74 -5.92 7.84
N ASP A 224 -6.19 -6.84 8.63
CA ASP A 224 -6.85 -7.36 9.82
C ASP A 224 -7.12 -6.29 10.88
N THR A 225 -6.15 -5.40 11.07
CA THR A 225 -6.24 -4.25 11.98
C THR A 225 -7.22 -3.21 11.45
N ALA A 226 -7.20 -2.99 10.13
CA ALA A 226 -8.03 -1.98 9.48
C ALA A 226 -9.53 -2.36 9.42
N ILE A 227 -9.85 -3.65 9.25
CA ILE A 227 -11.24 -4.13 9.16
C ILE A 227 -11.80 -4.53 10.54
N GLY A 228 -10.92 -4.85 11.52
CA GLY A 228 -11.28 -5.34 12.85
C GLY A 228 -11.92 -4.32 13.82
N GLY A 229 -12.74 -3.39 13.32
CA GLY A 229 -13.47 -2.40 14.14
C GLY A 229 -12.94 -0.97 14.06
N SER A 230 -11.93 -0.70 13.22
CA SER A 230 -11.50 0.66 12.94
C SER A 230 -12.50 1.36 12.00
N LYS A 231 -12.80 2.63 12.28
CA LYS A 231 -13.59 3.48 11.38
C LYS A 231 -12.78 3.97 10.18
N GLU A 232 -11.46 3.80 10.23
CA GLU A 232 -10.54 4.30 9.23
C GLU A 232 -9.43 3.29 8.92
N ILE A 233 -8.99 3.25 7.67
CA ILE A 233 -7.83 2.50 7.19
C ILE A 233 -6.65 3.47 7.12
N PRO A 234 -5.58 3.27 7.91
CA PRO A 234 -4.38 4.09 7.83
C PRO A 234 -3.55 3.74 6.59
N PHE A 235 -2.91 4.75 6.01
CA PHE A 235 -1.96 4.62 4.93
C PHE A 235 -0.73 5.48 5.19
N THR A 236 0.44 4.94 4.83
CA THR A 236 1.68 5.72 4.67
C THR A 236 1.91 5.93 3.18
N TYR A 237 2.28 7.14 2.77
CA TYR A 237 2.53 7.47 1.37
C TYR A 237 3.91 8.09 1.15
N TRP A 238 4.40 7.95 -0.08
CA TRP A 238 5.61 8.57 -0.60
C TRP A 238 5.31 9.17 -1.97
N ALA A 239 5.84 10.36 -2.22
CA ALA A 239 5.72 11.08 -3.47
C ALA A 239 7.10 11.62 -3.88
N MET A 240 7.49 11.38 -5.12
CA MET A 240 8.81 11.76 -5.62
C MET A 240 8.76 12.13 -7.10
N PRO A 241 9.75 12.87 -7.63
CA PRO A 241 9.93 12.99 -9.06
C PRO A 241 10.03 11.60 -9.67
N ASN A 242 9.29 11.34 -10.75
CA ASN A 242 9.39 10.07 -11.43
C ASN A 242 10.66 10.06 -12.28
N THR A 243 11.64 9.25 -11.88
CA THR A 243 12.92 9.11 -12.59
C THR A 243 12.93 7.92 -13.56
N ASP A 244 11.98 7.00 -13.41
CA ASP A 244 11.90 5.80 -14.22
C ASP A 244 11.07 6.01 -15.49
N GLU A 245 11.22 5.06 -16.41
CA GLU A 245 10.46 5.02 -17.66
C GLU A 245 9.03 4.57 -17.45
N THR A 246 8.82 3.65 -16.50
CA THR A 246 7.53 3.01 -16.24
C THR A 246 7.23 2.99 -14.75
N VAL A 247 5.94 3.02 -14.42
CA VAL A 247 5.51 2.91 -13.02
C VAL A 247 5.88 1.55 -12.43
N ALA A 248 5.86 0.49 -13.26
CA ALA A 248 6.22 -0.85 -12.82
C ALA A 248 7.63 -0.92 -12.22
N LYS A 249 8.60 -0.25 -12.85
CA LYS A 249 9.99 -0.21 -12.37
C LYS A 249 10.11 0.55 -11.05
N SER A 250 9.49 1.72 -10.93
CA SER A 250 9.48 2.48 -9.67
C SER A 250 8.84 1.71 -8.52
N VAL A 251 7.81 0.90 -8.81
CA VAL A 251 7.18 0.03 -7.81
C VAL A 251 8.11 -1.11 -7.37
N GLU A 252 8.81 -1.75 -8.30
CA GLU A 252 9.80 -2.78 -7.98
C GLU A 252 10.94 -2.22 -7.11
N ASP A 253 11.49 -1.07 -7.51
CA ASP A 253 12.58 -0.41 -6.79
C ASP A 253 12.12 0.04 -5.39
N PHE A 254 10.92 0.62 -5.28
CA PHE A 254 10.32 0.96 -3.98
C PHE A 254 10.17 -0.27 -3.08
N CYS A 255 9.63 -1.38 -3.59
CA CYS A 255 9.46 -2.58 -2.79
C CYS A 255 10.81 -3.18 -2.34
N ARG A 256 11.84 -3.15 -3.19
CA ARG A 256 13.18 -3.60 -2.78
C ARG A 256 13.77 -2.70 -1.70
N GLU A 257 13.61 -1.40 -1.80
CA GLU A 257 14.13 -0.46 -0.80
C GLU A 257 13.41 -0.62 0.55
N GLN A 258 12.08 -0.69 0.55
CA GLN A 258 11.30 -0.73 1.79
C GLN A 258 11.27 -2.12 2.46
N PHE A 259 11.47 -3.20 1.71
CA PHE A 259 11.32 -4.58 2.20
C PHE A 259 12.56 -5.45 1.96
N SER A 260 13.77 -4.86 1.93
CA SER A 260 15.05 -5.59 1.88
C SER A 260 15.57 -6.02 3.25
#